data_AF-A0A381U1T5-F1
#
_entry.id   AF-A0A381U1T5-F1
#
_cell.length_a   1.000
_cell.length_b   1.000
_cell.length_c   1.000
_cell.angle_alpha   90.00
_cell.angle_beta   90.00
_cell.angle_gamma   90.00
#
_symmetry.space_group_name_H-M   'P 1'
#
loop_
_entity.id
_entity.type
_entity.pdbx_description
1 polymer ?
#
loop_
_entity_poly.entity_id
_entity_poly.type
_entity_poly.pdbx_seq_one_letter_code
_entity_poly.pdbx_strand_id
1 'polypeptide(L)'
;HKYAATIIAALFILHRLLIIWILPLFEAEPLLGPIYRDVDHYVAPYFPVLLVIPALGVDILHHKIKSGNRIVQAAMIGVCFCITFFVVQWHFAEFLLSEKARNWFFAADNNIPYWVRMGERSYEFWFQEWTPYGQKHELKKITLGNFGLLTIFTILFSYLGSFFGTWIRQIKR
;
A
#
# COMPACT_ATOMS: atom_id res chain seq x y z
N HIS A 1 13.99 13.22 14.55
CA HIS A 1 14.96 12.75 13.54
C HIS A 1 14.60 13.33 12.19
N LYS A 2 15.59 13.57 11.32
CA LYS A 2 15.41 14.15 9.99
C LYS A 2 14.46 13.28 9.14
N TYR A 3 14.68 11.97 9.06
CA TYR A 3 13.90 11.08 8.18
C TYR A 3 12.92 10.18 8.94
N ALA A 4 12.14 10.74 9.86
CA ALA A 4 11.30 9.94 10.76
C ALA A 4 10.21 9.16 10.00
N ALA A 5 9.52 9.80 9.04
CA ALA A 5 8.46 9.13 8.29
C ALA A 5 9.04 8.01 7.40
N THR A 6 10.18 8.28 6.76
CA THR A 6 10.88 7.32 5.90
C THR A 6 11.32 6.09 6.68
N ILE A 7 11.91 6.28 7.87
CA ILE A 7 12.36 5.16 8.72
C ILE A 7 11.18 4.30 9.14
N ILE A 8 10.08 4.90 9.60
CA ILE A 8 8.88 4.14 10.01
C ILE A 8 8.29 3.38 8.82
N ALA A 9 8.20 4.01 7.65
CA ALA A 9 7.74 3.35 6.43
C ALA A 9 8.65 2.18 6.02
N ALA A 10 9.97 2.33 6.15
CA ALA A 10 10.93 1.27 5.85
C ALA A 10 10.81 0.09 6.82
N LEU A 11 10.65 0.36 8.12
CA LEU A 11 10.43 -0.69 9.13
C LEU A 11 9.12 -1.43 8.89
N PHE A 12 8.04 -0.71 8.53
CA PHE A 12 6.77 -1.33 8.16
C PHE A 12 6.91 -2.25 6.94
N ILE A 13 7.56 -1.78 5.86
CA ILE A 13 7.79 -2.60 4.68
C ILE A 13 8.67 -3.80 5.02
N LEU A 14 9.77 -3.61 5.75
CA LEU A 14 10.65 -4.70 6.17
C LEU A 14 9.89 -5.77 6.95
N HIS A 15 9.08 -5.35 7.93
CA HIS A 15 8.25 -6.27 8.70
C HIS A 15 7.31 -7.11 7.79
N ARG A 16 6.67 -6.48 6.80
CA ARG A 16 5.80 -7.17 5.84
C ARG A 16 6.57 -8.10 4.91
N LEU A 17 7.75 -7.69 4.46
CA LEU A 17 8.63 -8.53 3.64
C LEU A 17 9.12 -9.77 4.40
N LEU A 18 9.46 -9.63 5.68
CA LEU A 18 9.81 -10.77 6.52
C LEU A 18 8.67 -11.79 6.56
N ILE A 19 7.41 -11.35 6.68
CA ILE A 19 6.25 -12.26 6.65
C ILE A 19 6.16 -12.98 5.29
N ILE A 20 6.35 -12.26 4.18
CA ILE A 20 6.31 -12.82 2.82
C ILE A 20 7.40 -13.87 2.61
N TRP A 21 8.60 -13.63 3.13
CA TRP A 21 9.73 -14.54 2.94
C TRP A 21 9.73 -15.73 3.89
N ILE A 22 9.17 -15.55 5.10
CA ILE A 22 9.24 -16.56 6.17
C ILE A 22 8.03 -17.49 6.14
N LEU A 23 6.80 -16.99 5.92
CA LEU A 23 5.60 -17.84 5.98
C LEU A 23 5.66 -19.03 5.00
N PRO A 24 6.05 -18.86 3.72
CA PRO A 24 6.08 -19.96 2.77
C PRO A 24 7.07 -21.09 3.09
N LEU A 25 7.94 -20.91 4.09
CA LEU A 25 8.91 -21.94 4.51
C LEU A 25 8.29 -23.02 5.40
N PHE A 26 7.06 -22.84 5.85
CA PHE A 26 6.36 -23.81 6.71
C PHE A 26 5.29 -24.55 5.92
N GLU A 27 5.27 -25.88 6.09
CA GLU A 27 4.26 -26.77 5.54
C GLU A 27 2.87 -26.46 6.13
N ALA A 28 1.85 -26.45 5.28
CA ALA A 28 0.46 -26.22 5.66
C ALA A 28 -0.49 -26.82 4.61
N GLU A 29 -1.61 -27.38 5.05
CA GLU A 29 -2.62 -27.95 4.15
C GLU A 29 -3.98 -27.24 4.33
N PRO A 30 -4.76 -27.07 3.26
CA PRO A 30 -6.09 -26.48 3.32
C PRO A 30 -7.09 -27.39 4.05
N LEU A 31 -7.59 -26.95 5.20
CA LEU A 31 -8.57 -27.70 5.99
C LEU A 31 -10.03 -27.45 5.59
N LEU A 32 -10.29 -26.46 4.72
CA LEU A 32 -11.62 -26.07 4.29
C LEU A 32 -11.68 -25.97 2.77
N GLY A 33 -12.81 -26.38 2.20
CA GLY A 33 -13.10 -26.17 0.78
C GLY A 33 -13.63 -24.75 0.51
N PRO A 34 -13.68 -24.33 -0.77
CA PRO A 34 -13.24 -25.07 -1.95
C PRO A 34 -11.72 -25.00 -2.15
N ILE A 35 -11.13 -26.09 -2.65
CA ILE A 35 -9.70 -26.18 -2.99
C ILE A 35 -9.58 -26.21 -4.51
N TYR A 36 -9.03 -25.15 -5.10
CA TYR A 36 -8.82 -25.05 -6.56
C TYR A 36 -7.36 -25.25 -6.96
N ARG A 37 -6.45 -25.19 -6.00
CA ARG A 37 -5.01 -25.37 -6.20
C ARG A 37 -4.47 -26.17 -5.03
N ASP A 38 -3.59 -27.10 -5.35
CA ASP A 38 -2.83 -27.84 -4.35
C ASP A 38 -1.73 -26.92 -3.80
N VAL A 39 -1.77 -26.67 -2.49
CA VAL A 39 -0.84 -25.78 -1.78
C VAL A 39 -0.50 -26.47 -0.47
N ASP A 40 0.77 -26.82 -0.32
CA ASP A 40 1.35 -27.59 0.79
C ASP A 40 2.15 -26.73 1.77
N HIS A 41 2.08 -25.41 1.63
CA HIS A 41 2.76 -24.42 2.46
C HIS A 41 1.88 -23.19 2.74
N TYR A 42 2.29 -22.34 3.68
CA TYR A 42 1.55 -21.09 3.90
C TYR A 42 1.67 -20.13 2.71
N VAL A 43 0.51 -19.65 2.24
CA VAL A 43 0.40 -18.62 1.21
C VAL A 43 0.94 -17.29 1.75
N ALA A 44 1.80 -16.63 0.97
CA ALA A 44 2.31 -15.32 1.32
C ALA A 44 1.19 -14.27 1.29
N PRO A 45 1.22 -13.23 2.15
CA PRO A 45 0.31 -12.11 1.99
C PRO A 45 0.69 -11.28 0.74
N TYR A 46 -0.23 -10.41 0.32
CA TYR A 46 0.05 -9.45 -0.76
C TYR A 46 1.27 -8.58 -0.46
N PHE A 47 2.01 -8.22 -1.51
CA PHE A 47 3.17 -7.36 -1.38
C PHE A 47 2.79 -6.00 -0.76
N PRO A 48 3.55 -5.50 0.23
CA PRO A 48 3.18 -4.27 0.94
C PRO A 48 3.20 -3.06 0.01
N VAL A 49 2.33 -2.10 0.31
CA VAL A 49 2.33 -0.82 -0.39
C VAL A 49 3.67 -0.08 -0.22
N LEU A 50 4.21 0.47 -1.32
CA LEU A 50 5.49 1.17 -1.34
C LEU A 50 5.41 2.58 -0.72
N LEU A 51 5.39 2.63 0.61
CA LEU A 51 5.29 3.88 1.38
C LEU A 51 6.62 4.62 1.55
N VAL A 52 7.77 3.96 1.33
CA VAL A 52 9.10 4.56 1.57
C VAL A 52 9.34 5.78 0.68
N ILE A 53 9.01 5.70 -0.61
CA ILE A 53 9.21 6.79 -1.56
C ILE A 53 8.33 8.02 -1.24
N PRO A 54 7.00 7.90 -1.05
CA PRO A 54 6.20 9.05 -0.64
C PRO A 54 6.59 9.58 0.75
N ALA A 55 6.98 8.72 1.70
CA ALA A 55 7.47 9.16 3.01
C ALA A 55 8.78 9.96 2.91
N LEU A 56 9.69 9.56 2.01
CA LEU A 56 10.91 10.31 1.73
C LEU A 56 10.60 11.69 1.13
N GLY A 57 9.64 11.76 0.20
CA GLY A 57 9.14 13.04 -0.33
C GLY A 57 8.61 13.96 0.78
N VAL A 58 7.82 13.41 1.70
CA VAL A 58 7.30 14.14 2.86
C VAL A 58 8.42 14.63 3.78
N ASP A 59 9.39 13.79 4.15
CA ASP A 59 10.50 14.20 5.03
C ASP A 59 11.37 15.28 4.37
N ILE A 60 11.68 15.15 3.07
CA ILE A 60 12.44 16.17 2.32
C ILE A 60 11.68 17.50 2.30
N LEU A 61 10.37 17.45 1.99
CA LEU A 61 9.53 18.63 1.89
C LEU A 61 9.34 19.30 3.26
N HIS A 62 9.12 18.52 4.31
CA HIS A 62 8.96 19.00 5.67
C HIS A 62 10.16 19.83 6.15
N HIS A 63 11.40 19.49 5.76
CA HIS A 63 12.56 20.32 6.09
C HIS A 63 12.69 21.60 5.27
N LYS A 64 12.13 21.62 4.05
CA LYS A 64 12.23 22.76 3.13
C LYS A 64 11.15 23.81 3.40
N ILE A 65 10.00 23.41 3.91
CA ILE A 65 8.90 24.33 4.22
C ILE A 65 9.30 25.23 5.40
N LYS A 66 9.36 26.54 5.15
CA LYS A 66 9.56 27.59 6.17
C LYS A 66 8.25 28.35 6.48
N SER A 67 7.13 27.95 5.88
CA SER A 67 5.84 28.61 6.07
C SER A 67 5.36 28.46 7.52
N GLY A 68 4.91 29.56 8.14
CA GLY A 68 4.26 29.52 9.46
C GLY A 68 2.81 29.04 9.41
N ASN A 69 2.19 28.98 8.21
CA ASN A 69 0.80 28.57 8.06
C ASN A 69 0.68 27.04 7.98
N ARG A 70 0.11 26.43 9.02
CA ARG A 70 -0.10 24.98 9.14
C ARG A 70 -0.97 24.40 8.04
N ILE A 71 -1.97 25.15 7.57
CA ILE A 71 -2.86 24.69 6.49
C ILE A 71 -2.08 24.57 5.19
N VAL A 72 -1.24 25.57 4.88
CA VAL A 72 -0.37 25.54 3.69
C VAL A 72 0.62 24.39 3.78
N GLN A 73 1.23 24.17 4.95
CA GLN A 73 2.15 23.04 5.15
C GLN A 73 1.44 21.69 4.96
N ALA A 74 0.26 21.50 5.54
CA ALA A 74 -0.54 20.28 5.36
C ALA A 74 -0.96 20.08 3.91
N ALA A 75 -1.33 21.15 3.20
CA ALA A 75 -1.64 21.11 1.78
C ALA A 75 -0.45 20.63 0.95
N MET A 76 0.72 21.23 1.16
CA MET A 76 1.96 20.86 0.44
C MET A 76 2.36 19.40 0.71
N ILE A 77 2.31 18.97 1.98
CA ILE A 77 2.64 17.59 2.37
C ILE A 77 1.63 16.59 1.79
N GLY A 78 0.33 16.88 1.91
CA GLY A 78 -0.72 16.00 1.41
C GLY A 78 -0.66 15.82 -0.11
N VAL A 79 -0.50 16.92 -0.86
CA VAL A 79 -0.32 16.88 -2.32
C VAL A 79 0.93 16.10 -2.71
N CYS A 80 2.06 16.35 -2.03
CA CYS A 80 3.31 15.62 -2.29
C CYS A 80 3.15 14.12 -2.07
N PHE A 81 2.51 13.72 -0.97
CA PHE A 81 2.23 12.32 -0.67
C PHE A 81 1.32 11.71 -1.76
N CYS A 82 0.18 12.34 -2.07
CA CYS A 82 -0.77 11.81 -3.06
C CYS A 82 -0.14 11.60 -4.44
N ILE A 83 0.58 12.60 -4.96
CA ILE A 83 1.21 12.52 -6.28
C ILE A 83 2.28 11.43 -6.30
N THR A 84 3.17 11.44 -5.31
CA THR A 84 4.28 10.47 -5.24
C THR A 84 3.75 9.05 -5.07
N PHE A 85 2.78 8.86 -4.16
CA PHE A 85 2.15 7.57 -3.93
C PHE A 85 1.45 7.06 -5.19
N PHE A 86 0.70 7.90 -5.88
CA PHE A 86 -0.01 7.54 -7.11
C PHE A 86 0.95 7.05 -8.20
N VAL A 87 1.99 7.83 -8.51
CA VAL A 87 2.95 7.48 -9.56
C VAL A 87 3.69 6.19 -9.22
N VAL A 88 4.20 6.08 -7.99
CA VAL A 88 4.96 4.90 -7.56
C VAL A 88 4.06 3.66 -7.57
N GLN A 89 2.86 3.76 -7.02
CA GLN A 89 1.96 2.60 -6.93
C GLN A 89 1.42 2.17 -8.27
N TRP A 90 1.16 3.10 -9.19
CA TRP A 90 0.69 2.76 -10.52
C TRP A 90 1.68 1.85 -11.25
N HIS A 91 2.93 2.30 -11.36
CA HIS A 91 3.99 1.51 -12.01
C HIS A 91 4.32 0.24 -11.26
N PHE A 92 4.24 0.26 -9.93
CA PHE A 92 4.52 -0.92 -9.15
C PHE A 92 3.42 -1.98 -9.25
N ALA A 93 2.15 -1.57 -9.32
CA ALA A 93 1.03 -2.49 -9.57
C ALA A 93 1.18 -3.16 -10.94
N GLU A 94 1.55 -2.40 -11.99
CA GLU A 94 1.83 -2.95 -13.31
C GLU A 94 3.00 -3.95 -13.26
N PHE A 95 4.07 -3.63 -12.53
CA PHE A 95 5.19 -4.55 -12.31
C PHE A 95 4.74 -5.85 -11.60
N LEU A 96 3.91 -5.75 -10.55
CA LEU A 96 3.42 -6.91 -9.80
C LEU A 96 2.56 -7.86 -10.63
N LEU A 97 1.89 -7.36 -11.68
CA LEU A 97 1.13 -8.18 -12.63
C LEU A 97 2.06 -8.90 -13.64
N SER A 98 3.26 -8.37 -13.87
CA SER A 98 4.20 -8.94 -14.84
C SER A 98 4.81 -10.27 -14.37
N GLU A 99 5.34 -11.04 -15.31
CA GLU A 99 6.09 -12.28 -15.02
C GLU A 99 7.31 -12.04 -14.12
N LYS A 100 7.89 -10.83 -14.16
CA LYS A 100 9.09 -10.48 -13.37
C LYS A 100 8.83 -10.44 -11.88
N ALA A 101 7.59 -10.27 -11.45
CA ALA A 101 7.21 -10.29 -10.03
C ALA A 101 6.85 -11.70 -9.52
N ARG A 102 6.80 -12.70 -10.41
CA ARG A 102 6.49 -14.10 -10.07
C ARG A 102 7.77 -14.81 -9.62
N ASN A 103 8.24 -14.42 -8.45
CA ASN A 103 9.42 -15.01 -7.82
C ASN A 103 9.26 -14.98 -6.29
N TRP A 104 10.12 -15.69 -5.59
CA TRP A 104 10.09 -15.80 -4.13
C TRP A 104 10.17 -14.44 -3.39
N PHE A 105 10.80 -13.43 -4.00
CA PHE A 105 10.99 -12.13 -3.36
C PHE A 105 9.71 -11.29 -3.36
N PHE A 106 9.03 -11.21 -4.51
CA PHE A 106 7.79 -10.43 -4.67
C PHE A 106 6.52 -11.26 -4.43
N ALA A 107 6.63 -12.59 -4.51
CA ALA A 107 5.58 -13.57 -4.26
C ALA A 107 4.28 -13.31 -5.04
N ALA A 108 4.35 -12.77 -6.27
CA ALA A 108 3.15 -12.42 -7.03
C ALA A 108 2.33 -13.65 -7.48
N ASP A 109 2.94 -14.83 -7.53
CA ASP A 109 2.32 -16.13 -7.77
C ASP A 109 1.96 -16.87 -6.47
N ASN A 110 2.74 -16.66 -5.42
CA ASN A 110 2.55 -17.30 -4.12
C ASN A 110 1.65 -16.51 -3.15
N ASN A 111 0.99 -15.45 -3.60
CA ASN A 111 0.06 -14.65 -2.79
C ASN A 111 -1.43 -14.98 -3.01
N ILE A 112 -1.71 -15.89 -3.96
CA ILE A 112 -3.07 -16.24 -4.36
C ILE A 112 -3.55 -17.41 -3.49
N PRO A 113 -4.62 -17.29 -2.71
CA PRO A 113 -5.02 -18.37 -1.82
C PRO A 113 -5.63 -19.57 -2.57
N TYR A 114 -5.60 -20.75 -1.95
CA TYR A 114 -6.07 -22.02 -2.57
C TYR A 114 -7.55 -22.01 -3.00
N TRP A 115 -8.37 -21.16 -2.38
CA TRP A 115 -9.80 -21.03 -2.65
C TRP A 115 -10.13 -20.03 -3.77
N VAL A 116 -9.14 -19.38 -4.38
CA VAL A 116 -9.33 -18.51 -5.54
C VAL A 116 -9.02 -19.28 -6.82
N ARG A 117 -9.95 -19.23 -7.79
CA ARG A 117 -9.72 -19.83 -9.10
C ARG A 117 -8.73 -18.99 -9.91
N MET A 118 -7.70 -19.65 -10.41
CA MET A 118 -6.76 -19.11 -11.37
C MET A 118 -7.26 -19.36 -12.79
N GLY A 119 -7.09 -18.39 -13.67
CA GLY A 119 -7.41 -18.50 -15.09
C GLY A 119 -6.40 -17.71 -15.93
N GLU A 120 -6.60 -17.71 -17.24
CA GLU A 120 -5.67 -17.06 -18.19
C GLU A 120 -5.43 -15.58 -17.87
N ARG A 121 -6.43 -14.89 -17.29
CA ARG A 121 -6.38 -13.47 -16.97
C ARG A 121 -5.98 -13.15 -15.53
N SER A 122 -5.54 -14.14 -14.73
CA SER A 122 -5.20 -13.94 -13.31
C SER A 122 -4.12 -12.89 -13.04
N TYR A 123 -3.33 -12.55 -14.05
CA TYR A 123 -2.26 -11.56 -13.99
C TYR A 123 -2.56 -10.31 -14.83
N GLU A 124 -3.82 -10.08 -15.17
CA GLU A 124 -4.26 -8.89 -15.89
C GLU A 124 -5.00 -7.95 -14.94
N PHE A 125 -4.98 -6.66 -15.26
CA PHE A 125 -5.83 -5.69 -14.56
C PHE A 125 -7.28 -5.84 -15.01
N TRP A 126 -8.21 -5.94 -14.07
CA TRP A 126 -9.63 -6.08 -14.36
C TRP A 126 -10.39 -4.81 -13.99
N PHE A 127 -11.48 -4.52 -14.70
CA PHE A 127 -12.39 -3.41 -14.36
C PHE A 127 -13.56 -3.85 -13.46
N GLN A 128 -13.59 -5.13 -13.10
CA GLN A 128 -14.71 -5.75 -12.42
C GLN A 128 -14.20 -6.80 -11.44
N GLU A 129 -14.71 -6.75 -10.22
CA GLU A 129 -14.41 -7.70 -9.16
C GLU A 129 -15.67 -8.49 -8.76
N TRP A 130 -15.47 -9.68 -8.22
CA TRP A 130 -16.52 -10.48 -7.61
C TRP A 130 -16.48 -10.26 -6.10
N THR A 131 -17.62 -9.89 -5.51
CA THR A 131 -17.74 -9.80 -4.05
C THR A 131 -17.70 -11.21 -3.45
N PRO A 132 -17.36 -11.34 -2.15
CA PRO A 132 -17.43 -12.62 -1.44
C PRO A 132 -18.82 -13.28 -1.50
N TYR A 133 -19.87 -12.52 -1.81
CA TYR A 133 -21.26 -12.98 -1.94
C TYR A 133 -21.67 -13.28 -3.39
N GLY A 134 -20.72 -13.33 -4.33
CA GLY A 134 -20.95 -13.67 -5.74
C GLY A 134 -21.56 -12.54 -6.58
N GLN A 135 -21.59 -11.30 -6.07
CA GLN A 135 -22.07 -10.16 -6.83
C GLN A 135 -20.92 -9.53 -7.63
N LYS A 136 -21.27 -8.98 -8.79
CA LYS A 136 -20.35 -8.27 -9.66
C LYS A 136 -20.27 -6.80 -9.26
N HIS A 137 -19.08 -6.30 -8.93
CA HIS A 137 -18.84 -4.90 -8.59
C HIS A 137 -17.86 -4.28 -9.59
N GLU A 138 -18.20 -3.13 -10.17
CA GLU A 138 -17.31 -2.43 -11.09
C GLU A 138 -16.31 -1.55 -10.33
N LEU A 139 -15.03 -1.69 -10.67
CA LEU A 139 -13.97 -0.88 -10.08
C LEU A 139 -14.06 0.54 -10.63
N LYS A 140 -14.10 1.53 -9.73
CA LYS A 140 -14.17 2.94 -10.11
C LYS A 140 -12.86 3.36 -10.78
N LYS A 141 -12.98 3.95 -11.97
CA LYS A 141 -11.86 4.57 -12.67
C LYS A 141 -11.31 5.75 -11.88
N ILE A 142 -10.00 5.93 -11.94
CA ILE A 142 -9.34 7.11 -11.39
C ILE A 142 -9.67 8.29 -12.31
N THR A 143 -10.49 9.20 -11.81
CA THR A 143 -10.83 10.46 -12.46
C THR A 143 -10.22 11.62 -11.69
N LEU A 144 -10.07 12.78 -12.35
CA LEU A 144 -9.57 13.98 -11.68
C LEU A 144 -10.43 14.38 -10.47
N GLY A 145 -11.76 14.17 -10.55
CA GLY A 145 -12.67 14.43 -9.44
C GLY A 145 -12.45 13.52 -8.23
N ASN A 146 -12.37 12.20 -8.45
CA ASN A 146 -12.12 11.23 -7.36
C ASN A 146 -10.73 11.42 -6.75
N PHE A 147 -9.72 11.68 -7.58
CA PHE A 147 -8.35 11.94 -7.11
C PHE A 147 -8.24 13.28 -6.36
N GLY A 148 -8.95 14.31 -6.81
CA GLY A 148 -9.06 15.58 -6.11
C GLY A 148 -9.69 15.41 -4.73
N LEU A 149 -10.78 14.64 -4.62
CA LEU A 149 -11.42 14.33 -3.35
C LEU A 149 -10.46 13.56 -2.40
N LEU A 150 -9.75 12.55 -2.92
CA LEU A 150 -8.73 11.82 -2.16
C LEU A 150 -7.66 12.78 -1.63
N THR A 151 -7.18 13.69 -2.47
CA THR A 151 -6.17 14.68 -2.10
C THR A 151 -6.68 15.59 -0.98
N ILE A 152 -7.94 16.05 -1.05
CA ILE A 152 -8.56 16.86 0.03
C ILE A 152 -8.56 16.09 1.35
N PHE A 153 -8.97 14.81 1.34
CA PHE A 153 -8.92 13.98 2.54
C PHE A 153 -7.48 13.84 3.06
N THR A 154 -6.51 13.58 2.19
CA THR A 154 -5.10 13.47 2.61
C THR A 154 -4.59 14.77 3.23
N ILE A 155 -4.95 15.93 2.70
CA ILE A 155 -4.61 17.24 3.29
C ILE A 155 -5.25 17.39 4.67
N LEU A 156 -6.54 17.05 4.81
CA LEU A 156 -7.27 17.11 6.08
C LEU A 156 -6.61 16.21 7.13
N PHE A 157 -6.30 14.97 6.79
CA PHE A 157 -5.62 14.04 7.71
C PHE A 157 -4.19 14.46 8.02
N SER A 158 -3.47 15.04 7.06
CA SER A 158 -2.14 15.62 7.30
C SER A 158 -2.20 16.78 8.29
N TYR A 159 -3.23 17.64 8.17
CA TYR A 159 -3.47 18.74 9.09
C TYR A 159 -3.77 18.23 10.50
N LEU A 160 -4.71 17.28 10.63
CA LEU A 160 -5.05 16.65 11.92
C LEU A 160 -3.83 15.97 12.55
N GLY A 161 -3.01 15.26 11.76
CA GLY A 161 -1.78 14.64 12.23
C GLY A 161 -0.76 15.66 12.76
N SER A 162 -0.60 16.80 12.08
CA SER A 162 0.27 17.89 12.54
C SER A 162 -0.20 18.51 13.86
N PHE A 163 -1.51 18.66 14.03
CA PHE A 163 -2.13 19.15 15.25
C PHE A 163 -1.88 18.18 16.41
N PHE A 164 -2.19 16.90 16.19
CA PHE A 164 -2.00 15.84 17.19
C PHE A 164 -0.52 15.69 17.59
N GLY A 165 0.40 15.74 16.63
CA GLY A 165 1.84 15.70 16.91
C GLY A 165 2.33 16.88 17.75
N THR A 166 1.78 18.08 17.51
CA THR A 166 2.08 19.27 18.34
C THR A 166 1.54 19.10 19.75
N TRP A 167 0.32 18.58 19.90
CA TRP A 167 -0.30 18.32 21.19
C TRP A 167 0.49 17.31 22.04
N ILE A 168 0.91 16.19 21.46
CA ILE A 168 1.76 15.21 22.17
C ILE A 168 3.07 15.86 22.64
N ARG A 169 3.68 16.70 21.80
CA ARG A 169 4.93 17.39 22.15
C ARG A 169 4.75 18.35 23.33
N GLN A 170 3.56 18.90 23.54
CA GLN A 170 3.26 19.75 24.70
C GLN A 170 3.07 18.93 25.98
N ILE A 171 2.52 17.71 25.89
CA ILE A 171 2.32 16.82 27.04
C ILE A 171 3.64 16.23 27.53
N LYS A 172 4.57 15.94 26.63
CA LYS A 172 5.88 15.34 26.94
C LYS A 172 6.87 16.32 27.60
N ARG A 173 6.38 17.21 28.47
CA ARG A 173 7.20 18.06 29.35
C ARG A 173 7.87 17.23 30.44
#